data_AF-A0A8T5MBB4-F1
#
_entry.id   AF-A0A8T5MBB4-F1
#
_cell.length_a   1.000
_cell.length_b   1.000
_cell.length_c   1.000
_cell.angle_alpha   90.00
_cell.angle_beta   90.00
_cell.angle_gamma   90.00
#
_symmetry.space_group_name_H-M   'P 1'
#
loop_
_entity.id
_entity.type
_entity.pdbx_description
1 polymer ?
#
loop_
_entity_poly.entity_id
_entity_poly.type
_entity_poly.pdbx_seq_one_letter_code
_entity_poly.pdbx_strand_id
1 'polypeptide(L)'
;GFEGKYYLEYIEQRNKSGDIINFKTEGGESFLDVKARVKQFLEDLKKENYARVLIVAHEAVVIAARVIFNELGDEDSLMTNVKNAEYFMFDL
;
A
#
# COMPACT_ATOMS: atom_id res chain seq x y z
N GLY A 1 8.98 3.00 12.89
CA GLY A 1 9.24 3.88 14.05
C GLY A 1 8.56 5.25 14.03
N PHE A 2 7.32 5.37 13.52
CA PHE A 2 6.56 6.65 13.49
C PHE A 2 5.17 6.55 14.13
N GLU A 3 4.88 5.43 14.78
CA GLU A 3 3.62 5.23 15.48
C GLU A 3 3.45 6.29 16.58
N GLY A 4 2.28 6.92 16.62
CA GLY A 4 1.98 8.02 17.55
C GLY A 4 2.63 9.37 17.22
N LYS A 5 3.46 9.46 16.17
CA LYS A 5 4.05 10.73 15.72
C LYS A 5 3.15 11.45 14.73
N TYR A 6 3.38 12.74 14.56
CA TYR A 6 2.63 13.53 13.60
C TYR A 6 3.02 13.16 12.17
N TYR A 7 2.02 12.99 11.30
CA TYR A 7 2.21 12.53 9.92
C TYR A 7 3.16 13.44 9.10
N LEU A 8 3.16 14.75 9.33
CA LEU A 8 4.04 15.66 8.59
C LEU A 8 5.54 15.37 8.83
N GLU A 9 5.91 14.87 10.01
CA GLU A 9 7.30 14.48 10.28
C GLU A 9 7.72 13.28 9.42
N TYR A 10 6.82 12.31 9.23
CA TYR A 10 7.07 11.18 8.34
C TYR A 10 7.25 11.65 6.89
N ILE A 11 6.40 12.56 6.42
CA ILE A 11 6.48 13.09 5.05
C ILE A 11 7.76 13.86 4.82
N GLU A 12 8.18 14.68 5.79
CA GLU A 12 9.42 15.42 5.69
C GLU A 12 10.64 14.47 5.57
N GLN A 13 10.73 13.45 6.42
CA GLN A 13 11.83 12.50 6.38
C GLN A 13 11.82 11.66 5.10
N ARG A 14 10.64 11.21 4.68
CA ARG A 14 10.47 10.45 3.44
C ARG A 14 10.88 11.26 2.22
N ASN A 15 10.47 12.53 2.13
CA ASN A 15 10.83 13.37 0.99
C ASN A 15 12.34 13.70 0.99
N LYS A 16 12.97 13.81 2.16
CA LYS A 16 14.42 14.00 2.28
C LYS A 16 15.25 12.79 1.86
N SER A 17 14.68 11.58 1.79
CA SER A 17 15.44 10.38 1.41
C SER A 17 15.87 10.39 -0.06
N GLY A 18 15.14 11.08 -0.93
CA GLY A 18 15.33 11.04 -2.38
C GLY A 18 14.88 9.73 -3.06
N ASP A 19 14.51 8.72 -2.27
CA ASP A 19 13.96 7.43 -2.70
C ASP A 19 12.74 7.13 -1.84
N ILE A 20 11.58 7.60 -2.31
CA ILE A 20 10.32 7.60 -1.55
C ILE A 20 9.75 6.18 -1.44
N ILE A 21 9.84 5.42 -2.53
CA ILE A 21 9.27 4.07 -2.65
C ILE A 21 10.02 3.06 -1.77
N ASN A 22 11.35 3.20 -1.65
CA ASN A 22 12.17 2.36 -0.77
C ASN A 22 12.38 2.94 0.63
N PHE A 23 11.89 4.16 0.91
CA PHE A 23 12.07 4.78 2.23
C PHE A 23 11.52 3.89 3.34
N LYS A 24 12.38 3.59 4.33
CA LYS A 24 12.01 2.85 5.55
C LYS A 24 12.25 3.74 6.75
N THR A 25 11.28 3.74 7.65
CA THR A 25 11.52 4.24 9.00
C THR A 25 12.28 3.20 9.81
N GLU A 26 12.94 3.59 10.89
CA GLU A 26 13.61 2.64 11.78
C GLU A 26 12.63 1.56 12.27
N GLY A 27 12.97 0.29 12.01
CA GLY A 27 12.14 -0.88 12.32
C GLY A 27 10.81 -0.96 11.54
N GLY A 28 10.64 -0.19 10.47
CA GLY A 28 9.43 -0.15 9.65
C GLY A 28 9.59 -0.77 8.26
N GLU A 29 8.48 -0.76 7.52
CA GLU A 29 8.39 -1.22 6.13
C GLU A 29 8.56 -0.04 5.14
N SER A 30 9.09 -0.31 3.95
CA SER A 30 8.92 0.56 2.78
C SER A 30 7.60 0.29 2.09
N PHE A 31 7.23 1.13 1.11
CA PHE A 31 6.07 0.84 0.27
C PHE A 31 6.25 -0.49 -0.49
N LEU A 32 7.46 -0.80 -0.97
CA LEU A 32 7.72 -2.08 -1.64
C LEU A 32 7.57 -3.29 -0.72
N ASP A 33 7.99 -3.19 0.54
CA ASP A 33 7.76 -4.26 1.51
C ASP A 33 6.26 -4.51 1.70
N VAL A 34 5.48 -3.42 1.87
CA VAL A 34 4.01 -3.49 1.95
C VAL A 34 3.42 -4.12 0.69
N LYS A 35 3.84 -3.67 -0.50
CA LYS A 35 3.38 -4.22 -1.79
C LYS A 35 3.67 -5.71 -1.90
N ALA A 36 4.85 -6.15 -1.48
CA ALA A 36 5.23 -7.57 -1.50
C ALA A 36 4.31 -8.42 -0.62
N ARG A 37 4.04 -8.01 0.63
CA ARG A 37 3.12 -8.77 1.50
C ARG A 37 1.67 -8.70 1.06
N VAL A 38 1.22 -7.59 0.47
CA VAL A 38 -0.13 -7.49 -0.12
C VAL A 38 -0.24 -8.43 -1.31
N LYS A 39 0.77 -8.48 -2.19
CA LYS A 39 0.79 -9.43 -3.30
C LYS A 39 0.69 -10.87 -2.80
N GLN A 40 1.48 -11.24 -1.80
CA GLN A 40 1.43 -12.58 -1.22
C GLN A 40 0.03 -12.91 -0.65
N PHE A 41 -0.57 -11.97 0.09
CA PHE A 41 -1.92 -12.13 0.63
C PHE A 41 -2.97 -12.33 -0.49
N LEU A 42 -2.90 -11.55 -1.57
CA LEU A 42 -3.81 -11.69 -2.71
C LEU A 42 -3.63 -13.03 -3.43
N GLU A 43 -2.38 -13.51 -3.58
CA GLU A 43 -2.11 -14.84 -4.14
C GLU A 43 -2.62 -15.97 -3.23
N ASP A 44 -2.59 -15.79 -1.91
CA ASP A 44 -3.18 -16.75 -0.98
C ASP A 44 -4.71 -16.79 -1.10
N LEU A 45 -5.37 -15.64 -1.28
CA LEU A 45 -6.82 -15.60 -1.51
C LEU A 45 -7.26 -16.31 -2.80
N LYS A 46 -6.43 -16.27 -3.85
CA LYS A 46 -6.71 -16.94 -5.13
C LYS A 46 -6.70 -18.47 -5.04
N LYS A 47 -6.14 -19.05 -3.97
CA LYS A 47 -6.08 -20.52 -3.78
C LYS A 47 -7.43 -21.13 -3.42
N GLU A 48 -8.36 -20.31 -2.95
CA GLU A 48 -9.69 -20.71 -2.53
C GLU A 48 -10.76 -20.21 -3.52
N ASN A 49 -11.90 -20.89 -3.60
CA ASN A 49 -12.97 -20.56 -4.54
C ASN A 49 -14.00 -19.58 -3.93
N TYR A 50 -13.56 -18.35 -3.66
CA TYR A 50 -14.46 -17.29 -3.18
C TYR A 50 -15.23 -16.65 -4.35
N ALA A 51 -16.54 -16.44 -4.16
CA ALA A 51 -17.34 -15.72 -5.16
C ALA A 51 -17.05 -14.21 -5.18
N ARG A 52 -16.84 -13.60 -4.01
CA ARG A 52 -16.44 -12.19 -3.82
C ARG A 52 -15.69 -12.05 -2.49
N VAL A 53 -14.69 -11.19 -2.44
CA VAL A 53 -13.91 -10.91 -1.23
C VAL A 53 -13.98 -9.41 -0.92
N LEU A 54 -14.33 -9.08 0.33
CA LEU A 54 -14.22 -7.72 0.86
C LEU A 54 -12.95 -7.61 1.71
N ILE A 55 -12.06 -6.70 1.34
CA ILE A 55 -10.84 -6.40 2.11
C ILE A 55 -11.03 -5.02 2.75
N VAL A 56 -11.03 -4.96 4.08
CA VAL A 56 -11.04 -3.70 4.84
C VAL A 56 -9.62 -3.45 5.34
N ALA A 57 -9.01 -2.35 4.87
CA ALA A 57 -7.60 -2.07 5.12
C ALA A 57 -7.31 -0.56 5.18
N HIS A 58 -6.07 -0.23 5.49
CA HIS A 58 -5.57 1.15 5.54
C HIS A 58 -5.00 1.60 4.19
N GLU A 59 -4.85 2.92 4.03
CA GLU A 59 -4.42 3.59 2.79
C GLU A 59 -3.26 2.88 2.07
N ALA A 60 -2.12 2.63 2.73
CA ALA A 60 -0.95 2.02 2.09
C ALA A 60 -1.23 0.63 1.49
N VAL A 61 -2.09 -0.16 2.15
CA VAL A 61 -2.49 -1.49 1.68
C VAL A 61 -3.45 -1.37 0.49
N VAL A 62 -4.40 -0.42 0.55
CA VAL A 62 -5.33 -0.16 -0.56
C VAL A 62 -4.58 0.34 -1.80
N ILE A 63 -3.61 1.25 -1.62
CA ILE A 63 -2.75 1.73 -2.71
C ILE A 63 -1.93 0.58 -3.30
N ALA A 64 -1.30 -0.26 -2.46
CA ALA A 64 -0.56 -1.42 -2.92
C ALA A 64 -1.44 -2.38 -3.75
N ALA A 65 -2.67 -2.67 -3.29
CA ALA A 65 -3.62 -3.48 -4.04
C ALA A 65 -3.97 -2.83 -5.38
N ARG A 66 -4.23 -1.51 -5.43
CA ARG A 66 -4.51 -0.77 -6.67
C ARG A 66 -3.36 -0.86 -7.67
N VAL A 67 -2.12 -0.69 -7.21
CA VAL A 67 -0.93 -0.80 -8.07
C VAL A 67 -0.81 -2.22 -8.63
N ILE A 68 -1.08 -3.25 -7.83
CA ILE A 68 -1.04 -4.65 -8.25
C ILE A 68 -2.14 -4.95 -9.27
N PHE A 69 -3.40 -4.58 -8.99
CA PHE A 69 -4.54 -4.90 -9.85
C PHE A 69 -4.57 -4.13 -11.16
N ASN A 70 -4.07 -2.89 -11.18
CA ASN A 70 -4.05 -2.07 -12.38
C ASN A 70 -2.73 -2.17 -13.16
N GLU A 71 -1.82 -3.08 -12.77
CA GLU A 71 -0.50 -3.27 -13.37
C GLU A 71 0.31 -1.96 -13.49
N LEU A 72 0.18 -1.08 -12.50
CA LEU A 72 0.83 0.22 -12.49
C LEU A 72 2.30 0.11 -12.03
N GLY A 73 3.10 1.10 -12.43
CA GLY A 73 4.46 1.26 -11.92
C GLY A 73 4.46 1.61 -10.44
N ASP A 74 5.54 1.29 -9.72
CA ASP A 74 5.62 1.59 -8.29
C ASP A 74 5.49 3.09 -7.99
N GLU A 75 6.05 3.93 -8.86
CA GLU A 75 5.98 5.39 -8.76
C GLU A 75 4.54 5.94 -8.91
N ASP A 76 3.65 5.22 -9.58
CA ASP A 76 2.24 5.62 -9.70
C ASP A 76 1.55 5.64 -8.33
N SER A 77 2.06 4.88 -7.36
CA SER A 77 1.58 4.92 -5.96
C SER A 77 1.69 6.33 -5.36
N LEU A 78 2.67 7.13 -5.76
CA LEU A 78 2.89 8.49 -5.24
C LEU A 78 1.79 9.45 -5.66
N MET A 79 1.09 9.15 -6.74
CA MET A 79 0.02 9.96 -7.30
C MET A 79 -1.37 9.49 -6.85
N THR A 80 -1.44 8.39 -6.10
CA THR A 80 -2.70 7.85 -5.60
C THR A 80 -3.11 8.47 -4.27
N ASN A 81 -4.39 8.82 -4.17
CA ASN A 81 -5.04 9.24 -2.93
C ASN A 81 -6.19 8.27 -2.64
N VAL A 82 -6.40 7.96 -1.36
CA VAL A 82 -7.50 7.13 -0.88
C VAL A 82 -8.17 7.85 0.29
N LYS A 83 -9.46 8.17 0.13
CA LYS A 83 -10.22 8.83 1.20
C LYS A 83 -10.69 7.81 2.23
N ASN A 84 -10.91 8.28 3.45
CA ASN A 84 -11.56 7.47 4.48
C ASN A 84 -12.91 6.96 3.98
N ALA A 85 -13.15 5.65 4.17
CA ALA A 85 -14.35 4.93 3.72
C ALA A 85 -14.58 4.91 2.19
N GLU A 86 -13.59 5.29 1.38
CA GLU A 86 -13.62 5.03 -0.06
C GLU A 86 -13.45 3.54 -0.34
N TYR A 87 -14.12 3.03 -1.37
CA TYR A 87 -13.99 1.64 -1.81
C TYR A 87 -13.61 1.58 -3.29
N PHE A 88 -12.91 0.51 -3.64
CA PHE A 88 -12.54 0.17 -5.00
C PHE A 88 -12.98 -1.27 -5.28
N MET A 89 -13.33 -1.55 -6.52
CA MET A 89 -13.73 -2.88 -6.97
C MET A 89 -12.84 -3.28 -8.13
N PHE A 90 -12.36 -4.51 -8.09
CA PHE A 90 -11.51 -5.11 -9.11
C PHE A 90 -12.15 -6.43 -9.52
N ASP A 91 -12.20 -6.67 -10.83
CA ASP A 91 -12.56 -7.96 -11.39
C ASP A 91 -11.26 -8.71 -11.71
N LEU A 92 -11.17 -9.97 -11.25
CA LEU A 92 -10.04 -10.87 -11.41
C LEU A 92 -10.34 -11.95 -12.45
#